data_AF-A0A8B9GBW6-F1
#
_entry.id   AF-A0A8B9GBW6-F1
#
_cell.length_a   1.000
_cell.length_b   1.000
_cell.length_c   1.000
_cell.angle_alpha   90.00
_cell.angle_beta   90.00
_cell.angle_gamma   90.00
#
_symmetry.space_group_name_H-M   'P 1'
#
loop_
_entity.id
_entity.type
_entity.pdbx_description
1 polymer ?
#
loop_
_entity_poly.entity_id
_entity_poly.type
_entity_poly.pdbx_seq_one_letter_code
_entity_poly.pdbx_strand_id
1 'polypeptide(L)'
;MGISYSLGRMWIPCSLGGMWISYSWGGMGIFYSPGRMWISYSLGRMWISYSRGGMWITYSLGGMGISYSRGGMGISNSLERRAGEARCDSAPEGAFGRINCQAASRNAQVIPAGSPALVHHPCVHPSVCVPQLWMGAHPRGDAVIRDNRIPQKTLGQWISDNPACLGAKVKDTFQGHLPFLFKVLSINTALSIQAHPSKELAAKLHTQFPEHYPDANHKPEMAIALTPFEGLCGFRPVAEIVSFLQSVPELRALIGEVAVEQLERSGSDDPRGVAAALRVCFTRLMKSEKKLFVDQLNMLVKRISQEVAEGKDTSGSNGDLLLRLHSQYPGDIGCFTIYFLNLVRLEPGEAMFLGANEPHAYLHGDCVECMACSDNTVRAGLTPKFIDVLTLCEMLNYTPAPSSSKIFPAAQSQLDPNVYLYDPPVPDFAIMRIEIPSSIKLYLLSAVDSASILLVVQGAAVGTSTAAASEIPLCRGSVLFISANESISLQLSSPDGMLLFRACCLL
;
A
#
# COMPACT_ATOMS: atom_id res chain seq x y z
N MET A 1 -48.35 -2.47 -44.41
CA MET A 1 -49.59 -2.46 -43.62
C MET A 1 -49.59 -3.68 -42.73
N GLY A 2 -49.58 -3.51 -41.41
CA GLY A 2 -49.75 -4.59 -40.45
C GLY A 2 -50.82 -4.17 -39.46
N ILE A 3 -51.81 -5.03 -39.22
CA ILE A 3 -52.89 -4.80 -38.27
C ILE A 3 -52.55 -5.58 -37.01
N SER A 4 -52.57 -4.90 -35.87
CA SER A 4 -52.35 -5.50 -34.55
C SER A 4 -53.68 -5.56 -33.80
N TYR A 5 -54.06 -6.75 -33.36
CA TYR A 5 -55.23 -6.96 -32.51
C TYR A 5 -54.76 -7.23 -31.07
N SER A 6 -55.41 -6.57 -30.12
CA SER A 6 -55.17 -6.68 -28.68
C SER A 6 -56.45 -7.20 -28.02
N LEU A 7 -56.33 -8.30 -27.28
CA LEU A 7 -57.37 -8.86 -26.42
C LEU A 7 -56.72 -9.21 -25.08
N GLY A 8 -56.69 -8.23 -24.18
CA GLY A 8 -56.06 -8.38 -22.86
C GLY A 8 -54.54 -8.55 -22.95
N ARG A 9 -54.01 -9.65 -22.37
CA ARG A 9 -52.55 -9.94 -22.29
C ARG A 9 -51.98 -10.65 -23.52
N MET A 10 -52.76 -10.76 -24.60
CA MET A 10 -52.35 -11.42 -25.84
C MET A 10 -52.28 -10.40 -26.98
N TRP A 11 -51.15 -10.39 -27.68
CA TRP A 11 -50.87 -9.52 -28.81
C TRP A 11 -50.53 -10.36 -30.05
N ILE A 12 -51.26 -10.10 -31.14
CA ILE A 12 -51.04 -10.79 -32.42
C ILE A 12 -50.71 -9.75 -33.49
N PRO A 13 -49.42 -9.44 -33.72
CA PRO A 13 -49.02 -8.64 -34.86
C PRO A 13 -48.95 -9.52 -36.13
N CYS A 14 -49.67 -9.10 -37.18
CA CYS A 14 -49.64 -9.74 -38.48
C CYS A 14 -48.91 -8.85 -39.49
N SER A 15 -47.83 -9.34 -40.11
CA SER A 15 -47.13 -8.66 -41.20
C SER A 15 -47.01 -9.58 -42.43
N LEU A 16 -46.89 -8.97 -43.61
CA LEU A 16 -46.68 -9.67 -44.89
C LEU A 16 -45.31 -10.39 -44.86
N GLY A 17 -45.31 -11.61 -44.34
CA GLY A 17 -44.10 -12.42 -44.13
C GLY A 17 -44.16 -13.36 -42.92
N GLY A 18 -45.16 -13.25 -42.03
CA GLY A 18 -45.37 -14.22 -40.95
C GLY A 18 -46.33 -13.74 -39.86
N MET A 19 -47.02 -14.69 -39.22
CA MET A 19 -47.90 -14.44 -38.07
C MET A 19 -47.17 -14.73 -36.76
N TRP A 20 -47.19 -13.77 -35.83
CA TRP A 20 -46.59 -13.92 -34.52
C TRP A 20 -47.67 -13.86 -33.45
N ILE A 21 -47.71 -14.85 -32.56
CA ILE A 21 -48.55 -14.81 -31.36
C ILE A 21 -47.64 -14.54 -30.18
N SER A 22 -47.92 -13.47 -29.43
CA SER A 22 -47.22 -13.13 -28.20
C SER A 22 -48.19 -13.11 -27.02
N TYR A 23 -47.85 -13.85 -25.96
CA TYR A 23 -48.65 -13.94 -24.74
C TYR A 23 -47.75 -13.69 -23.52
N SER A 24 -48.12 -12.75 -22.64
CA SER A 24 -47.32 -12.44 -21.45
C SER A 24 -48.11 -12.56 -20.14
N TRP A 25 -47.60 -13.34 -19.20
CA TRP A 25 -48.18 -13.48 -17.86
C TRP A 25 -47.11 -13.75 -16.82
N GLY A 26 -47.07 -12.93 -15.75
CA GLY A 26 -46.23 -13.19 -14.57
C GLY A 26 -44.73 -13.36 -14.85
N GLY A 27 -44.16 -12.56 -15.74
CA GLY A 27 -42.73 -12.64 -16.12
C GLY A 27 -42.41 -13.66 -17.22
N MET A 28 -43.40 -14.41 -17.72
CA MET A 28 -43.25 -15.34 -18.83
C MET A 28 -43.81 -14.75 -20.13
N GLY A 29 -43.03 -14.78 -21.20
CA GLY A 29 -43.41 -14.38 -22.56
C GLY A 29 -43.27 -15.55 -23.53
N ILE A 30 -44.35 -15.91 -24.22
CA ILE A 30 -44.34 -16.95 -25.26
C ILE A 30 -44.49 -16.27 -26.61
N PHE A 31 -43.57 -16.57 -27.53
CA PHE A 31 -43.57 -16.05 -28.90
C PHE A 31 -43.58 -17.21 -29.88
N TYR A 32 -44.60 -17.24 -30.75
CA TYR A 32 -44.79 -18.31 -31.72
C TYR A 32 -44.96 -17.78 -33.13
N SER A 33 -44.23 -18.36 -34.09
CA SER A 33 -44.47 -18.25 -35.54
C SER A 33 -44.31 -19.62 -36.21
N PRO A 34 -44.84 -19.84 -37.43
CA PRO A 34 -44.77 -21.14 -38.08
C PRO A 34 -43.32 -21.60 -38.26
N GLY A 35 -42.91 -22.63 -37.50
CA GLY A 35 -41.56 -23.19 -37.50
C GLY A 35 -40.60 -22.67 -36.42
N ARG A 36 -40.96 -21.65 -35.63
CA ARG A 36 -40.13 -21.15 -34.51
C ARG A 36 -40.98 -20.83 -33.29
N MET A 37 -40.61 -21.42 -32.15
CA MET A 37 -41.23 -21.16 -30.85
C MET A 37 -40.13 -20.78 -29.86
N TRP A 38 -40.33 -19.69 -29.12
CA TRP A 38 -39.42 -19.21 -28.09
C TRP A 38 -40.22 -18.89 -26.83
N ILE A 39 -39.76 -19.40 -25.70
CA ILE A 39 -40.33 -19.12 -24.38
C ILE A 39 -39.28 -18.36 -23.60
N SER A 40 -39.62 -17.17 -23.11
CA SER A 40 -38.75 -16.35 -22.27
C SER A 40 -39.35 -16.24 -20.88
N TYR A 41 -38.54 -16.43 -19.84
CA TYR A 41 -38.95 -16.32 -18.45
C TYR A 41 -37.99 -15.41 -17.68
N SER A 42 -38.54 -14.42 -16.97
CA SER A 42 -37.80 -13.46 -16.15
C SER A 42 -37.78 -13.90 -14.70
N LEU A 43 -36.57 -14.07 -14.15
CA LEU A 43 -36.29 -14.31 -12.74
C LEU A 43 -35.44 -13.17 -12.18
N GLY A 44 -36.04 -11.97 -12.07
CA GLY A 44 -35.35 -10.78 -11.58
C GLY A 44 -34.26 -10.28 -12.54
N ARG A 45 -32.98 -10.44 -12.19
CA ARG A 45 -31.83 -10.01 -13.02
C ARG A 45 -31.46 -11.01 -14.12
N MET A 46 -32.16 -12.14 -14.22
CA MET A 46 -31.84 -13.22 -15.15
C MET A 46 -33.02 -13.51 -16.07
N TRP A 47 -32.75 -13.62 -17.37
CA TRP A 47 -33.71 -13.98 -18.41
C TRP A 47 -33.29 -15.30 -19.03
N ILE A 48 -34.21 -16.26 -19.05
CA ILE A 48 -33.97 -17.57 -19.68
C ILE A 48 -34.88 -17.67 -20.89
N SER A 49 -34.29 -17.76 -22.07
CA SER A 49 -35.02 -17.90 -23.33
C SER A 49 -34.69 -19.23 -23.99
N TYR A 50 -35.70 -20.06 -24.22
CA TYR A 50 -35.55 -21.39 -24.80
C TYR A 50 -36.30 -21.48 -26.14
N SER A 51 -35.65 -22.03 -27.15
CA SER A 51 -36.27 -22.38 -28.44
C SER A 51 -35.80 -23.75 -28.92
N ARG A 52 -36.52 -24.33 -29.89
CA ARG A 52 -36.23 -25.66 -30.46
C ARG A 52 -34.81 -25.82 -31.05
N GLY A 53 -34.03 -24.73 -31.19
CA GLY A 53 -32.65 -24.72 -31.67
C GLY A 53 -31.60 -24.24 -30.67
N GLY A 54 -31.95 -23.95 -29.41
CA GLY A 54 -30.98 -23.54 -28.38
C GLY A 54 -31.57 -22.83 -27.17
N MET A 55 -30.82 -22.85 -26.07
CA MET A 55 -31.13 -22.18 -24.81
C MET A 55 -30.19 -20.98 -24.63
N TRP A 56 -30.76 -19.84 -24.26
CA TRP A 56 -30.06 -18.58 -24.00
C TRP A 56 -30.33 -18.16 -22.57
N ILE A 57 -29.27 -17.91 -21.81
CA ILE A 57 -29.38 -17.34 -20.46
C ILE A 57 -28.73 -15.97 -20.49
N THR A 58 -29.51 -14.93 -20.25
CA THR A 58 -29.03 -13.56 -20.20
C THR A 58 -29.09 -13.06 -18.77
N TYR A 59 -27.93 -12.76 -18.19
CA TYR A 59 -27.83 -12.16 -16.86
C TYR A 59 -27.52 -10.67 -17.00
N SER A 60 -28.35 -9.83 -16.37
CA SER A 60 -28.22 -8.38 -16.37
C SER A 60 -27.56 -7.91 -15.08
N LEU A 61 -26.31 -7.48 -15.18
CA LEU A 61 -25.53 -6.93 -14.07
C LEU A 61 -25.31 -5.44 -14.36
N GLY A 62 -26.03 -4.56 -13.66
CA GLY A 62 -25.83 -3.10 -13.74
C GLY A 62 -26.03 -2.49 -15.13
N GLY A 63 -27.00 -2.98 -15.92
CA GLY A 63 -27.27 -2.47 -17.28
C GLY A 63 -26.47 -3.15 -18.40
N MET A 64 -25.56 -4.07 -18.04
CA MET A 64 -24.82 -4.90 -19.00
C MET A 64 -25.49 -6.28 -19.11
N GLY A 65 -25.88 -6.68 -20.32
CA GLY A 65 -26.46 -8.00 -20.58
C GLY A 65 -25.39 -8.98 -21.04
N ILE A 66 -25.13 -10.02 -20.25
CA ILE A 66 -24.25 -11.14 -20.65
C ILE A 66 -25.14 -12.30 -21.07
N SER A 67 -25.09 -12.68 -22.35
CA SER A 67 -25.89 -13.77 -22.90
C SER A 67 -25.03 -15.00 -23.20
N TYR A 68 -25.45 -16.15 -22.66
CA TYR A 68 -24.78 -17.43 -22.84
C TYR A 68 -25.64 -18.38 -23.68
N SER A 69 -25.06 -18.98 -24.70
CA SER A 69 -25.67 -20.10 -25.43
C SER A 69 -24.67 -21.22 -25.68
N ARG A 70 -25.17 -22.43 -25.94
CA ARG A 70 -24.35 -23.61 -26.24
C ARG A 70 -23.73 -23.45 -27.64
N GLY A 71 -22.65 -22.68 -27.71
CA GLY A 71 -21.94 -22.31 -28.95
C GLY A 71 -21.14 -21.01 -28.89
N GLY A 72 -21.32 -20.18 -27.86
CA GLY A 72 -20.53 -18.95 -27.69
C GLY A 72 -21.14 -17.95 -26.69
N MET A 73 -20.29 -17.03 -26.20
CA MET A 73 -20.64 -15.96 -25.25
C MET A 73 -20.63 -14.61 -25.96
N GLY A 74 -21.71 -13.82 -25.80
CA GLY A 74 -21.83 -12.47 -26.37
C GLY A 74 -22.18 -11.43 -25.31
N ILE A 75 -21.54 -10.27 -25.37
CA ILE A 75 -21.75 -9.14 -24.45
C ILE A 75 -22.32 -7.96 -25.23
N SER A 76 -23.44 -7.39 -24.76
CA SER A 76 -24.00 -6.14 -25.30
C SER A 76 -24.27 -5.15 -24.17
N ASN A 77 -23.91 -3.88 -24.39
CA ASN A 77 -24.07 -2.80 -23.42
C ASN A 77 -25.11 -1.78 -23.93
N SER A 78 -26.17 -1.53 -23.17
CA SER A 78 -27.10 -0.42 -23.42
C SER A 78 -26.84 0.66 -22.37
N LEU A 79 -26.04 1.65 -22.73
CA LEU A 79 -25.75 2.80 -21.88
C LEU A 79 -26.88 3.83 -22.00
N GLU A 80 -27.77 3.87 -20.99
CA GLU A 80 -28.44 5.11 -20.59
C GLU A 80 -28.20 5.39 -19.11
N ARG A 81 -27.88 6.65 -18.83
CA ARG A 81 -27.41 7.23 -17.57
C ARG A 81 -28.29 6.86 -16.37
N ARG A 82 -27.66 6.57 -15.23
CA ARG A 82 -27.94 7.21 -13.93
C ARG A 82 -26.89 6.82 -12.88
N ALA A 83 -26.45 7.82 -12.13
CA ALA A 83 -25.59 7.70 -10.96
C ALA A 83 -26.24 6.83 -9.88
N GLY A 84 -25.43 6.09 -9.12
CA GLY A 84 -25.85 5.32 -7.96
C GLY A 84 -24.81 4.27 -7.60
N GLU A 85 -24.15 4.48 -6.46
CA GLU A 85 -23.17 3.60 -5.83
C GLU A 85 -23.65 2.14 -5.71
N ALA A 86 -22.73 1.19 -5.82
CA ALA A 86 -22.90 -0.15 -5.28
C ALA A 86 -21.58 -0.66 -4.72
N ARG A 87 -21.58 -0.87 -3.39
CA ARG A 87 -20.54 -1.53 -2.60
C ARG A 87 -20.41 -3.00 -2.99
N CYS A 88 -19.20 -3.54 -2.86
CA CYS A 88 -18.95 -4.98 -2.92
C CYS A 88 -18.04 -5.36 -1.74
N ASP A 89 -18.55 -6.24 -0.87
CA ASP A 89 -17.87 -6.81 0.29
C ASP A 89 -16.87 -7.89 -0.15
N SER A 90 -15.59 -7.57 -0.07
CA SER A 90 -14.48 -8.53 0.07
C SER A 90 -13.23 -7.72 0.39
N ALA A 91 -12.81 -7.63 1.66
CA ALA A 91 -11.75 -6.74 2.13
C ALA A 91 -10.44 -6.84 1.30
N PRO A 92 -10.00 -5.73 0.67
CA PRO A 92 -8.65 -5.57 0.15
C PRO A 92 -8.01 -4.28 0.70
N GLU A 93 -6.78 -4.35 1.20
CA GLU A 93 -5.99 -3.16 1.59
C GLU A 93 -5.55 -2.35 0.37
N GLY A 94 -6.47 -1.75 -0.38
CA GLY A 94 -6.10 -0.73 -1.36
C GLY A 94 -7.26 -0.13 -2.13
N ALA A 95 -7.05 1.10 -2.60
CA ALA A 95 -8.05 1.89 -3.31
C ALA A 95 -7.89 1.78 -4.82
N PHE A 96 -9.04 1.76 -5.46
CA PHE A 96 -9.20 1.97 -6.89
C PHE A 96 -8.91 3.43 -7.25
N GLY A 97 -8.01 3.60 -8.21
CA GLY A 97 -7.80 4.82 -8.97
C GLY A 97 -6.77 5.76 -8.35
N ARG A 98 -5.47 5.51 -8.61
CA ARG A 98 -4.44 6.52 -9.01
C ARG A 98 -2.96 6.12 -8.82
N ILE A 99 -2.58 4.87 -9.01
CA ILE A 99 -1.37 4.54 -9.78
C ILE A 99 -1.78 3.39 -10.69
N ASN A 100 -1.77 3.60 -12.00
CA ASN A 100 -1.99 2.51 -12.95
C ASN A 100 -0.71 1.67 -12.94
N CYS A 101 -0.56 0.80 -11.94
CA CYS A 101 0.46 -0.25 -11.90
C CYS A 101 0.11 -1.28 -12.97
N GLN A 102 0.22 -0.92 -14.25
CA GLN A 102 -0.07 -1.79 -15.39
C GLN A 102 0.91 -2.97 -15.51
N ALA A 103 1.84 -3.15 -14.57
CA ALA A 103 2.89 -4.17 -14.61
C ALA A 103 3.19 -4.86 -13.25
N ALA A 104 2.27 -4.88 -12.29
CA ALA A 104 2.58 -5.46 -10.97
C ALA A 104 2.07 -6.91 -10.79
N SER A 105 3.00 -7.87 -10.81
CA SER A 105 2.94 -9.05 -9.92
C SER A 105 3.40 -8.64 -8.51
N ARG A 106 3.12 -9.44 -7.46
CA ARG A 106 3.63 -9.17 -6.08
C ARG A 106 5.14 -8.90 -6.01
N ASN A 107 5.90 -9.43 -6.97
CA ASN A 107 7.34 -9.23 -7.11
C ASN A 107 7.62 -8.36 -8.34
N ALA A 108 8.53 -7.40 -8.21
CA ALA A 108 9.01 -6.63 -9.34
C ALA A 108 9.83 -7.51 -10.30
N GLN A 109 9.80 -7.12 -11.57
CA GLN A 109 10.63 -7.69 -12.61
C GLN A 109 11.71 -6.66 -12.94
N VAL A 110 12.97 -7.09 -12.87
CA VAL A 110 14.12 -6.18 -12.91
C VAL A 110 14.94 -6.46 -14.15
N ILE A 111 15.36 -5.41 -14.84
CA ILE A 111 16.30 -5.52 -15.97
C ILE A 111 17.73 -5.38 -15.39
N PRO A 112 18.69 -6.24 -15.73
CA PRO A 112 20.09 -6.03 -15.38
C PRO A 112 20.73 -5.09 -16.40
N ALA A 113 21.68 -4.24 -15.97
CA ALA A 113 22.57 -3.54 -16.89
C ALA A 113 23.32 -4.58 -17.73
N GLY A 114 22.92 -4.74 -19.01
CA GLY A 114 23.31 -5.92 -19.77
C GLY A 114 22.51 -6.18 -21.04
N SER A 115 21.18 -6.07 -21.01
CA SER A 115 20.27 -6.90 -21.83
C SER A 115 19.59 -6.23 -23.04
N PRO A 116 19.51 -6.89 -24.22
CA PRO A 116 18.65 -6.52 -25.35
C PRO A 116 17.30 -7.23 -25.31
N ALA A 117 16.26 -6.56 -24.80
CA ALA A 117 14.87 -6.79 -25.21
C ALA A 117 13.91 -5.71 -24.69
N LEU A 118 13.03 -5.25 -25.58
CA LEU A 118 11.79 -4.53 -25.26
C LEU A 118 10.88 -5.40 -24.39
N VAL A 119 10.37 -4.86 -23.29
CA VAL A 119 9.32 -5.50 -22.51
C VAL A 119 8.04 -4.66 -22.57
N HIS A 120 7.10 -5.08 -23.40
CA HIS A 120 5.68 -4.83 -23.17
C HIS A 120 5.21 -5.82 -22.09
N HIS A 121 4.78 -5.33 -20.93
CA HIS A 121 4.11 -6.18 -19.93
C HIS A 121 2.62 -6.34 -20.30
N PRO A 122 2.04 -7.54 -20.16
CA PRO A 122 0.60 -7.74 -20.31
C PRO A 122 -0.12 -6.96 -19.21
N CYS A 123 -1.12 -6.17 -19.61
CA CYS A 123 -1.98 -5.43 -18.71
C CYS A 123 -2.58 -6.39 -17.66
N VAL A 124 -2.25 -6.18 -16.38
CA VAL A 124 -3.01 -6.79 -15.29
C VAL A 124 -4.43 -6.24 -15.36
N HIS A 125 -5.43 -7.12 -15.25
CA HIS A 125 -6.83 -6.71 -15.21
C HIS A 125 -7.02 -5.59 -14.17
N PRO A 126 -7.78 -4.51 -14.46
CA PRO A 126 -7.96 -3.35 -13.57
C PRO A 126 -8.65 -3.66 -12.23
N SER A 127 -8.89 -4.93 -11.91
CA SER A 127 -9.58 -5.42 -10.72
C SER A 127 -8.67 -6.02 -9.64
N VAL A 128 -7.35 -6.11 -9.85
CA VAL A 128 -6.42 -6.64 -8.83
C VAL A 128 -5.68 -5.48 -8.16
N CYS A 129 -5.98 -5.24 -6.89
CA CYS A 129 -5.22 -4.30 -6.08
C CYS A 129 -3.90 -4.94 -5.63
N VAL A 130 -2.77 -4.28 -5.91
CA VAL A 130 -1.46 -4.70 -5.43
C VAL A 130 -1.00 -3.67 -4.38
N PRO A 131 -1.05 -3.99 -3.07
CA PRO A 131 -0.76 -3.03 -2.02
C PRO A 131 0.73 -2.67 -1.92
N GLN A 132 1.59 -3.54 -2.47
CA GLN A 132 3.05 -3.40 -2.39
C GLN A 132 3.74 -3.97 -3.64
N LEU A 133 4.74 -3.26 -4.15
CA LEU A 133 5.68 -3.72 -5.15
C LEU A 133 7.03 -3.96 -4.47
N TRP A 134 7.54 -5.18 -4.46
CA TRP A 134 8.84 -5.51 -3.85
C TRP A 134 9.96 -5.56 -4.88
N MET A 135 11.06 -4.85 -4.60
CA MET A 135 12.24 -4.73 -5.45
C MET A 135 13.47 -5.08 -4.61
N GLY A 136 14.05 -6.26 -4.85
CA GLY A 136 15.20 -6.74 -4.10
C GLY A 136 15.32 -8.26 -4.13
N ALA A 137 16.18 -8.78 -3.26
CA ALA A 137 16.53 -10.20 -3.18
C ALA A 137 15.90 -10.90 -1.96
N HIS A 138 14.79 -10.38 -1.43
CA HIS A 138 14.18 -10.92 -0.21
C HIS A 138 13.57 -12.31 -0.47
N PRO A 139 13.81 -13.34 0.36
CA PRO A 139 13.37 -14.73 0.08
C PRO A 139 11.86 -14.89 -0.17
N ARG A 140 11.03 -14.10 0.51
CA ARG A 140 9.55 -14.12 0.36
C ARG A 140 9.02 -13.41 -0.90
N GLY A 141 9.87 -12.70 -1.64
CA GLY A 141 9.48 -11.87 -2.77
C GLY A 141 10.66 -11.51 -3.67
N ASP A 142 11.50 -12.51 -3.97
CA ASP A 142 12.73 -12.30 -4.74
C ASP A 142 12.38 -11.85 -6.16
N ALA A 143 13.00 -10.76 -6.60
CA ALA A 143 12.75 -10.17 -7.90
C ALA A 143 13.26 -11.08 -9.01
N VAL A 144 12.59 -11.08 -10.17
CA VAL A 144 13.00 -11.89 -11.32
C VAL A 144 13.77 -11.01 -12.30
N ILE A 145 14.94 -11.49 -12.74
CA ILE A 145 15.73 -10.82 -13.76
C ILE A 145 15.13 -11.10 -15.15
N ARG A 146 14.81 -10.05 -15.90
CA ARG A 146 14.33 -10.13 -17.28
C ARG A 146 15.45 -9.83 -18.27
N ASP A 147 16.30 -10.82 -18.50
CA ASP A 147 17.31 -10.83 -19.54
C ASP A 147 17.31 -12.20 -20.23
N ASN A 148 17.06 -12.23 -21.54
CA ASN A 148 16.95 -13.48 -22.30
C ASN A 148 18.27 -14.28 -22.36
N ARG A 149 19.40 -13.67 -21.97
CA ARG A 149 20.72 -14.32 -21.94
C ARG A 149 21.04 -14.93 -20.58
N ILE A 150 20.35 -14.45 -19.54
CA ILE A 150 20.44 -15.03 -18.20
C ILE A 150 19.30 -16.04 -18.11
N PRO A 151 19.58 -17.36 -18.05
CA PRO A 151 18.51 -18.35 -17.84
C PRO A 151 17.73 -17.92 -16.61
N GLN A 152 16.39 -17.89 -16.68
CA GLN A 152 15.55 -17.19 -15.69
C GLN A 152 16.02 -17.46 -14.25
N LYS A 153 16.63 -16.44 -13.65
CA LYS A 153 17.16 -16.43 -12.28
C LYS A 153 16.47 -15.33 -11.50
N THR A 154 16.31 -15.58 -10.20
CA THR A 154 15.95 -14.52 -9.27
C THR A 154 17.16 -13.63 -9.01
N LEU A 155 16.92 -12.41 -8.52
CA LEU A 155 17.97 -11.45 -8.20
C LEU A 155 18.87 -12.00 -7.10
N GLY A 156 18.29 -12.62 -6.07
CA GLY A 156 19.05 -13.29 -5.01
C GLY A 156 20.00 -14.37 -5.53
N GLN A 157 19.54 -15.23 -6.44
CA GLN A 157 20.40 -16.26 -7.04
C GLN A 157 21.52 -15.64 -7.89
N TRP A 158 21.21 -14.59 -8.66
CA TRP A 158 22.21 -13.93 -9.48
C TRP A 158 23.28 -13.22 -8.65
N ILE A 159 22.90 -12.57 -7.54
CA ILE A 159 23.84 -11.97 -6.59
C ILE A 159 24.72 -13.04 -5.95
N SER A 160 24.13 -14.18 -5.53
CA SER A 160 24.89 -15.30 -4.98
C SER A 160 25.94 -15.85 -5.95
N ASP A 161 25.63 -15.89 -7.24
CA ASP A 161 26.56 -16.35 -8.28
C ASP A 161 27.59 -15.27 -8.65
N ASN A 162 27.29 -13.98 -8.41
CA ASN A 162 28.11 -12.83 -8.81
C ASN A 162 28.30 -11.83 -7.65
N PRO A 163 28.83 -12.23 -6.49
CA PRO A 163 28.82 -11.39 -5.28
C PRO A 163 29.64 -10.10 -5.41
N ALA A 164 30.55 -10.02 -6.39
CA ALA A 164 31.29 -8.81 -6.72
C ALA A 164 30.39 -7.65 -7.19
N CYS A 165 29.19 -7.94 -7.72
CA CYS A 165 28.23 -6.93 -8.16
C CYS A 165 27.77 -6.00 -7.03
N LEU A 166 27.90 -6.42 -5.76
CA LEU A 166 27.49 -5.64 -4.59
C LEU A 166 28.45 -4.50 -4.27
N GLY A 167 29.70 -4.54 -4.77
CA GLY A 167 30.80 -3.71 -4.28
C GLY A 167 31.50 -4.36 -3.09
N ALA A 168 32.82 -4.15 -2.97
CA ALA A 168 33.66 -4.90 -2.03
C ALA A 168 33.21 -4.71 -0.57
N LYS A 169 32.97 -3.45 -0.16
CA LYS A 169 32.56 -3.12 1.22
C LYS A 169 31.22 -3.75 1.58
N VAL A 170 30.19 -3.56 0.75
CA VAL A 170 28.84 -4.11 0.98
C VAL A 170 28.88 -5.63 1.04
N LYS A 171 29.59 -6.27 0.11
CA LYS A 171 29.79 -7.72 0.09
C LYS A 171 30.41 -8.22 1.39
N ASP A 172 31.46 -7.56 1.89
CA ASP A 172 32.14 -8.00 3.11
C ASP A 172 31.31 -7.72 4.37
N THR A 173 30.68 -6.54 4.48
CA THR A 173 29.85 -6.15 5.64
C THR A 173 28.56 -6.97 5.77
N PHE A 174 27.90 -7.27 4.64
CA PHE A 174 26.62 -7.97 4.61
C PHE A 174 26.72 -9.40 4.07
N GLN A 175 27.93 -9.98 4.09
CA GLN A 175 28.20 -11.40 3.79
C GLN A 175 27.66 -11.85 2.43
N GLY A 176 27.81 -11.00 1.41
CA GLY A 176 27.37 -11.29 0.04
C GLY A 176 25.85 -11.15 -0.19
N HIS A 177 25.10 -10.55 0.74
CA HIS A 177 23.68 -10.27 0.58
C HIS A 177 23.41 -8.80 0.25
N LEU A 178 22.32 -8.55 -0.48
CA LEU A 178 21.77 -7.20 -0.64
C LEU A 178 21.17 -6.74 0.71
N PRO A 179 21.64 -5.63 1.31
CA PRO A 179 21.29 -5.29 2.69
C PRO A 179 19.88 -4.70 2.87
N PHE A 180 19.22 -4.33 1.78
CA PHE A 180 17.93 -3.66 1.82
C PHE A 180 16.89 -4.30 0.90
N LEU A 181 15.63 -4.04 1.23
CA LEU A 181 14.48 -4.29 0.39
C LEU A 181 13.82 -2.94 0.05
N PHE A 182 13.67 -2.69 -1.24
CA PHE A 182 13.07 -1.47 -1.76
C PHE A 182 11.63 -1.74 -2.21
N LYS A 183 10.71 -0.82 -1.93
CA LYS A 183 9.29 -1.02 -2.23
C LYS A 183 8.60 0.25 -2.71
N VAL A 184 7.47 0.03 -3.38
CA VAL A 184 6.40 1.03 -3.50
C VAL A 184 5.20 0.51 -2.74
N LEU A 185 4.62 1.33 -1.88
CA LEU A 185 3.40 1.01 -1.13
C LEU A 185 2.26 1.92 -1.62
N SER A 186 1.06 1.37 -1.71
CA SER A 186 -0.17 2.12 -1.99
C SER A 186 -1.20 1.81 -0.91
N ILE A 187 -1.44 2.79 -0.04
CA ILE A 187 -2.07 2.57 1.27
C ILE A 187 -3.42 3.27 1.30
N ASN A 188 -4.48 2.49 1.44
CA ASN A 188 -5.85 3.00 1.59
C ASN A 188 -6.48 2.62 2.94
N THR A 189 -6.03 1.50 3.50
CA THR A 189 -6.39 1.03 4.84
C THR A 189 -5.15 1.16 5.70
N ALA A 190 -5.30 1.67 6.92
CA ALA A 190 -4.17 1.82 7.81
C ALA A 190 -3.49 0.47 8.06
N LEU A 191 -2.17 0.44 7.99
CA LEU A 191 -1.37 -0.72 8.35
C LEU A 191 -1.29 -0.85 9.88
N SER A 192 -0.88 -2.03 10.35
CA SER A 192 -0.72 -2.27 11.78
C SER A 192 0.26 -1.29 12.41
N ILE A 193 -0.06 -0.82 13.60
CA ILE A 193 0.90 -0.08 14.41
C ILE A 193 1.97 -1.05 14.86
N GLN A 194 3.22 -0.67 14.67
CA GLN A 194 4.36 -1.55 14.84
C GLN A 194 5.59 -0.81 15.35
N ALA A 195 6.51 -1.56 15.92
CA ALA A 195 7.87 -1.15 16.20
C ALA A 195 8.84 -2.31 15.87
N HIS A 196 10.08 -1.97 15.57
CA HIS A 196 11.11 -2.93 15.22
C HIS A 196 12.21 -2.97 16.27
N PRO A 197 12.66 -4.16 16.71
CA PRO A 197 13.70 -4.26 17.73
C PRO A 197 15.05 -3.73 17.22
N SER A 198 15.88 -3.27 18.16
CA SER A 198 17.31 -3.05 17.88
C SER A 198 17.97 -4.37 17.49
N LYS A 199 19.14 -4.32 16.87
CA LYS A 199 19.84 -5.52 16.40
C LYS A 199 20.15 -6.49 17.54
N GLU A 200 20.52 -5.98 18.71
CA GLU A 200 20.81 -6.77 19.90
C GLU A 200 19.55 -7.44 20.46
N LEU A 201 18.43 -6.72 20.46
CA LEU A 201 17.15 -7.26 20.93
C LEU A 201 16.58 -8.27 19.93
N ALA A 202 16.70 -8.01 18.62
CA ALA A 202 16.29 -8.92 17.56
C ALA A 202 16.99 -10.28 17.69
N ALA A 203 18.31 -10.29 17.90
CA ALA A 203 19.06 -11.53 18.11
C ALA A 203 18.58 -12.32 19.35
N LYS A 204 18.27 -11.63 20.45
CA LYS A 204 17.72 -12.26 21.67
C LYS A 204 16.34 -12.84 21.41
N LEU A 205 15.45 -12.07 20.80
CA LEU A 205 14.07 -12.46 20.52
C LEU A 205 14.02 -13.63 19.53
N HIS A 206 14.84 -13.60 18.48
CA HIS A 206 14.96 -14.71 17.53
C HIS A 206 15.42 -16.01 18.20
N THR A 207 16.34 -15.92 19.15
CA THR A 207 16.82 -17.09 19.90
C THR A 207 15.74 -17.65 20.83
N GLN A 208 14.92 -16.79 21.43
CA GLN A 208 13.91 -17.18 22.43
C GLN A 208 12.57 -17.59 21.82
N PHE A 209 12.13 -16.89 20.77
CA PHE A 209 10.80 -17.01 20.15
C PHE A 209 10.89 -16.94 18.60
N PRO A 210 11.62 -17.87 17.95
CA PRO A 210 11.88 -17.84 16.50
C PRO A 210 10.61 -17.89 15.63
N GLU A 211 9.49 -18.40 16.15
CA GLU A 211 8.19 -18.42 15.49
C GLU A 211 7.54 -17.03 15.36
N HIS A 212 7.94 -16.09 16.21
CA HIS A 212 7.45 -14.71 16.22
C HIS A 212 8.48 -13.72 15.67
N TYR A 213 9.76 -14.05 15.82
CA TYR A 213 10.90 -13.25 15.39
C TYR A 213 11.77 -14.10 14.46
N PRO A 214 11.52 -14.09 13.14
CA PRO A 214 12.07 -15.07 12.21
C PRO A 214 13.56 -14.88 11.88
N ASP A 215 14.16 -13.75 12.26
CA ASP A 215 15.56 -13.43 11.99
C ASP A 215 16.21 -12.63 13.12
N ALA A 216 17.54 -12.61 13.17
CA ALA A 216 18.30 -11.89 14.20
C ALA A 216 18.61 -10.43 13.84
N ASN A 217 18.01 -9.89 12.77
CA ASN A 217 18.36 -8.57 12.25
C ASN A 217 17.43 -7.47 12.75
N HIS A 218 17.93 -6.24 12.78
CA HIS A 218 17.09 -5.06 12.96
C HIS A 218 16.30 -4.73 11.69
N LYS A 219 15.35 -3.80 11.80
CA LYS A 219 14.53 -3.37 10.66
C LYS A 219 14.31 -1.84 10.67
N PRO A 220 15.37 -1.04 10.48
CA PRO A 220 15.20 0.36 10.15
C PRO A 220 14.45 0.49 8.82
N GLU A 221 13.55 1.46 8.73
CA GLU A 221 12.74 1.72 7.54
C GLU A 221 12.73 3.22 7.22
N MET A 222 12.52 3.57 5.96
CA MET A 222 12.32 4.96 5.53
C MET A 222 11.21 5.00 4.50
N ALA A 223 10.24 5.89 4.69
CA ALA A 223 9.17 6.16 3.75
C ALA A 223 9.37 7.55 3.13
N ILE A 224 9.26 7.64 1.81
CA ILE A 224 9.25 8.89 1.05
C ILE A 224 7.92 9.00 0.30
N ALA A 225 7.17 10.06 0.54
CA ALA A 225 5.85 10.25 -0.02
C ALA A 225 5.89 10.42 -1.54
N LEU A 226 5.02 9.69 -2.25
CA LEU A 226 4.76 9.88 -3.69
C LEU A 226 3.47 10.69 -3.93
N THR A 227 2.53 10.59 -3.00
CA THR A 227 1.31 11.41 -2.89
C THR A 227 1.26 12.01 -1.48
N PRO A 228 0.32 12.92 -1.17
CA PRO A 228 0.04 13.25 0.22
C PRO A 228 -0.12 11.97 1.06
N PHE A 229 0.69 11.85 2.09
CA PHE A 229 0.86 10.61 2.85
C PHE A 229 0.64 10.89 4.34
N GLU A 230 -0.12 10.02 5.01
CA GLU A 230 -0.40 10.11 6.43
C GLU A 230 0.17 8.89 7.15
N GLY A 231 0.91 9.13 8.23
CA GLY A 231 1.48 8.09 9.09
C GLY A 231 1.44 8.47 10.56
N LEU A 232 1.55 7.48 11.43
CA LEU A 232 1.88 7.66 12.84
C LEU A 232 3.39 7.43 13.00
N CYS A 233 4.09 8.28 13.75
CA CYS A 233 5.52 8.07 14.02
C CYS A 233 5.98 8.67 15.36
N GLY A 234 6.43 7.81 16.26
CA GLY A 234 6.98 8.18 17.56
C GLY A 234 5.96 8.81 18.50
N PHE A 235 6.34 8.92 19.77
CA PHE A 235 5.51 9.55 20.79
C PHE A 235 5.44 11.06 20.57
N ARG A 236 4.24 11.63 20.68
CA ARG A 236 4.02 13.08 20.63
C ARG A 236 4.49 13.76 21.93
N PRO A 237 4.66 15.10 21.95
CA PRO A 237 5.01 15.83 23.16
C PRO A 237 4.05 15.52 24.32
N VAL A 238 4.58 15.38 25.54
CA VAL A 238 3.78 15.02 26.73
C VAL A 238 2.62 15.98 26.95
N ALA A 239 2.82 17.28 26.71
CA ALA A 239 1.78 18.29 26.84
C ALA A 239 0.57 18.00 25.94
N GLU A 240 0.78 17.48 24.73
CA GLU A 240 -0.31 17.07 23.84
C GLU A 240 -1.02 15.81 24.35
N ILE A 241 -0.26 14.82 24.83
CA ILE A 241 -0.84 13.59 25.43
C ILE A 241 -1.72 13.95 26.63
N VAL A 242 -1.22 14.82 27.51
CA VAL A 242 -1.97 15.35 28.66
C VAL A 242 -3.23 16.09 28.21
N SER A 243 -3.15 16.90 27.15
CA SER A 243 -4.33 17.57 26.58
C SER A 243 -5.40 16.57 26.13
N PHE A 244 -5.02 15.47 25.46
CA PHE A 244 -5.98 14.40 25.14
C PHE A 244 -6.52 13.68 26.38
N LEU A 245 -5.69 13.43 27.39
CA LEU A 245 -6.15 12.84 28.65
C LEU A 245 -7.14 13.74 29.41
N GLN A 246 -7.14 15.05 29.14
CA GLN A 246 -8.12 16.00 29.68
C GLN A 246 -9.39 16.08 28.82
N SER A 247 -9.27 16.02 27.50
CA SER A 247 -10.40 16.19 26.56
C SER A 247 -11.10 14.87 26.15
N VAL A 248 -10.47 13.73 26.43
CA VAL A 248 -10.96 12.38 26.09
C VAL A 248 -11.15 11.55 27.37
N PRO A 249 -12.29 11.67 28.07
CA PRO A 249 -12.56 10.95 29.31
C PRO A 249 -12.45 9.43 29.18
N GLU A 250 -12.80 8.89 28.02
CA GLU A 250 -12.77 7.45 27.75
C GLU A 250 -11.34 6.91 27.76
N LEU A 251 -10.39 7.68 27.23
CA LEU A 251 -8.97 7.40 27.30
C LEU A 251 -8.47 7.53 28.74
N ARG A 252 -8.80 8.62 29.44
CA ARG A 252 -8.40 8.86 30.84
C ARG A 252 -8.80 7.70 31.75
N ALA A 253 -10.01 7.17 31.57
CA ALA A 253 -10.54 6.04 32.31
C ALA A 253 -9.76 4.73 32.08
N LEU A 254 -9.22 4.50 30.87
CA LEU A 254 -8.36 3.34 30.60
C LEU A 254 -6.98 3.46 31.27
N ILE A 255 -6.42 4.67 31.27
CA ILE A 255 -5.11 4.92 31.88
C ILE A 255 -5.21 4.95 33.41
N GLY A 256 -6.29 5.52 33.95
CA GLY A 256 -6.56 5.67 35.37
C GLY A 256 -5.80 6.83 36.02
N GLU A 257 -6.46 7.50 36.96
CA GLU A 257 -6.02 8.78 37.55
C GLU A 257 -4.58 8.81 38.05
N VAL A 258 -4.14 7.76 38.75
CA VAL A 258 -2.76 7.72 39.31
C VAL A 258 -1.69 7.84 38.23
N ALA A 259 -1.86 7.16 37.09
CA ALA A 259 -0.88 7.22 36.00
C ALA A 259 -0.97 8.56 35.24
N VAL A 260 -2.18 9.10 35.10
CA VAL A 260 -2.40 10.42 34.48
C VAL A 260 -1.76 11.52 35.31
N GLU A 261 -1.99 11.55 36.63
CA GLU A 261 -1.37 12.52 37.54
C GLU A 261 0.15 12.41 37.54
N GLN A 262 0.70 11.19 37.43
CA GLN A 262 2.15 10.99 37.29
C GLN A 262 2.71 11.63 36.01
N LEU A 263 2.01 11.48 34.89
CA LEU A 263 2.41 12.10 33.62
C LEU A 263 2.23 13.62 33.66
N GLU A 264 1.13 14.13 34.21
CA GLU A 264 0.86 15.57 34.39
C GLU A 264 1.92 16.27 35.25
N ARG A 265 2.44 15.58 36.28
CA ARG A 265 3.51 16.08 37.15
C ARG A 265 4.91 15.89 36.57
N SER A 266 5.08 15.11 35.49
CA SER A 266 6.38 14.95 34.86
C SER A 266 6.75 16.23 34.10
N GLY A 267 7.70 16.98 34.67
CA GLY A 267 8.23 18.19 34.02
C GLY A 267 9.15 17.85 32.85
N SER A 268 9.23 18.74 31.86
CA SER A 268 10.12 18.58 30.70
C SER A 268 11.61 18.49 31.05
N ASP A 269 11.99 18.90 32.27
CA ASP A 269 13.37 19.00 32.72
C ASP A 269 13.96 17.66 33.21
N ASP A 270 13.14 16.61 33.32
CA ASP A 270 13.58 15.24 33.60
C ASP A 270 13.13 14.26 32.48
N PRO A 271 13.93 14.12 31.41
CA PRO A 271 13.61 13.21 30.30
C PRO A 271 13.43 11.75 30.73
N ARG A 272 14.13 11.30 31.78
CA ARG A 272 14.00 9.92 32.27
C ARG A 272 12.70 9.71 33.03
N GLY A 273 12.34 10.67 33.89
CA GLY A 273 11.05 10.67 34.59
C GLY A 273 9.88 10.73 33.62
N VAL A 274 9.97 11.58 32.60
CA VAL A 274 8.99 11.67 31.51
C VAL A 274 8.83 10.33 30.79
N ALA A 275 9.95 9.72 30.34
CA ALA A 275 9.91 8.44 29.65
C ALA A 275 9.28 7.33 30.52
N ALA A 276 9.60 7.31 31.82
CA ALA A 276 9.02 6.35 32.76
C ALA A 276 7.51 6.55 32.96
N ALA A 277 7.04 7.79 33.16
CA ALA A 277 5.62 8.09 33.33
C ALA A 277 4.82 7.78 32.06
N LEU A 278 5.38 8.13 30.89
CA LEU A 278 4.78 7.82 29.58
C LEU A 278 4.67 6.31 29.37
N ARG A 279 5.73 5.56 29.72
CA ARG A 279 5.74 4.10 29.69
C ARG A 279 4.65 3.50 30.57
N VAL A 280 4.46 4.02 31.78
CA VAL A 280 3.38 3.57 32.67
C VAL A 280 2.01 3.76 32.00
N CYS A 281 1.74 4.94 31.44
CA CYS A 281 0.48 5.22 30.75
C CYS A 281 0.26 4.28 29.56
N PHE A 282 1.24 4.19 28.66
CA PHE A 282 1.13 3.33 27.48
C PHE A 282 0.98 1.86 27.85
N THR A 283 1.70 1.38 28.87
CA THR A 283 1.58 0.00 29.37
C THR A 283 0.18 -0.28 29.92
N ARG A 284 -0.43 0.67 30.65
CA ARG A 284 -1.80 0.51 31.15
C ARG A 284 -2.82 0.42 30.03
N LEU A 285 -2.66 1.24 28.98
CA LEU A 285 -3.46 1.09 27.77
C LEU A 285 -3.31 -0.33 27.20
N MET A 286 -2.09 -0.73 26.85
CA MET A 286 -1.84 -1.99 26.15
C MET A 286 -2.19 -3.25 26.97
N LYS A 287 -2.20 -3.16 28.31
CA LYS A 287 -2.62 -4.25 29.22
C LYS A 287 -4.11 -4.18 29.61
N SER A 288 -4.88 -3.23 29.10
CA SER A 288 -6.30 -3.11 29.40
C SER A 288 -7.07 -4.36 28.95
N GLU A 289 -8.03 -4.79 29.76
CA GLU A 289 -8.89 -5.93 29.40
C GLU A 289 -9.67 -5.62 28.12
N LYS A 290 -9.78 -6.61 27.22
CA LYS A 290 -10.47 -6.45 25.94
C LYS A 290 -11.87 -5.88 26.06
N LYS A 291 -12.67 -6.39 27.00
CA LYS A 291 -14.01 -5.89 27.21
C LYS A 291 -14.01 -4.41 27.59
N LEU A 292 -13.14 -4.04 28.54
CA LEU A 292 -13.05 -2.66 29.04
C LEU A 292 -12.66 -1.68 27.94
N PHE A 293 -11.60 -1.92 27.17
CA PHE A 293 -11.19 -0.97 26.14
C PHE A 293 -12.18 -0.90 24.96
N VAL A 294 -12.85 -2.01 24.62
CA VAL A 294 -13.88 -2.00 23.57
C VAL A 294 -15.09 -1.17 24.02
N ASP A 295 -15.53 -1.32 25.27
CA ASP A 295 -16.65 -0.54 25.82
C ASP A 295 -16.31 0.96 25.82
N GLN A 296 -15.10 1.32 26.27
CA GLN A 296 -14.62 2.71 26.25
C GLN A 296 -14.49 3.26 24.83
N LEU A 297 -14.00 2.46 23.88
CA LEU A 297 -13.89 2.87 22.48
C LEU A 297 -15.28 3.14 21.86
N ASN A 298 -16.26 2.27 22.14
CA ASN A 298 -17.62 2.45 21.64
C ASN A 298 -18.28 3.71 22.22
N MET A 299 -18.05 4.01 23.51
CA MET A 299 -18.49 5.27 24.12
C MET A 299 -17.87 6.48 23.44
N LEU A 300 -16.57 6.44 23.20
CA LEU A 300 -15.84 7.52 22.54
C LEU A 300 -16.34 7.75 21.10
N VAL A 301 -16.43 6.68 20.31
CA VAL A 301 -16.94 6.75 18.92
C VAL A 301 -18.36 7.30 18.88
N LYS A 302 -19.23 6.88 19.81
CA LYS A 302 -20.59 7.42 19.93
C LYS A 302 -20.59 8.92 20.24
N ARG A 303 -19.77 9.36 21.21
CA ARG A 303 -19.66 10.77 21.59
C ARG A 303 -19.16 11.62 20.42
N ILE A 304 -18.06 11.24 19.78
CA ILE A 304 -17.50 11.97 18.63
C ILE A 304 -18.49 11.99 17.46
N SER A 305 -19.15 10.87 17.16
CA SER A 305 -20.16 10.83 16.07
C SER A 305 -21.33 11.78 16.34
N GLN A 306 -21.75 11.91 17.60
CA GLN A 306 -22.79 12.86 17.99
C GLN A 306 -22.30 14.31 17.88
N GLU A 307 -21.07 14.61 18.33
CA GLU A 307 -20.46 15.94 18.21
C GLU A 307 -20.37 16.37 16.74
N VAL A 308 -19.95 15.47 15.84
CA VAL A 308 -19.93 15.71 14.38
C VAL A 308 -21.33 15.97 13.84
N ALA A 309 -22.33 15.17 14.23
CA ALA A 309 -23.71 15.35 13.79
C ALA A 309 -24.32 16.69 14.27
N GLU A 310 -23.85 17.21 15.40
CA GLU A 310 -24.21 18.52 15.94
C GLU A 310 -23.39 19.68 15.33
N GLY A 311 -22.47 19.39 14.41
CA GLY A 311 -21.62 20.39 13.74
C GLY A 311 -20.53 20.98 14.64
N LYS A 312 -20.15 20.28 15.72
CA LYS A 312 -19.05 20.70 16.61
C LYS A 312 -17.69 20.38 15.97
N ASP A 313 -16.69 21.18 16.31
CA ASP A 313 -15.30 20.90 15.95
C ASP A 313 -14.73 19.77 16.81
N THR A 314 -14.39 18.65 16.16
CA THR A 314 -13.79 17.47 16.80
C THR A 314 -12.30 17.32 16.50
N SER A 315 -11.66 18.35 15.93
CA SER A 315 -10.22 18.31 15.63
C SER A 315 -9.37 18.13 16.89
N GLY A 316 -9.74 18.80 17.99
CA GLY A 316 -9.07 18.71 19.29
C GLY A 316 -9.11 17.31 19.96
N SER A 317 -9.98 16.41 19.50
CA SER A 317 -10.07 15.01 19.96
C SER A 317 -9.65 14.00 18.90
N ASN A 318 -9.03 14.45 17.80
CA ASN A 318 -8.71 13.65 16.61
C ASN A 318 -9.93 12.88 16.07
N GLY A 319 -11.13 13.48 16.10
CA GLY A 319 -12.39 12.81 15.80
C GLY A 319 -12.43 12.12 14.44
N ASP A 320 -12.04 12.82 13.36
CA ASP A 320 -12.04 12.25 12.00
C ASP A 320 -11.10 11.04 11.88
N LEU A 321 -9.91 11.14 12.47
CA LEU A 321 -8.93 10.05 12.45
C LEU A 321 -9.46 8.84 13.24
N LEU A 322 -10.00 9.07 14.44
CA LEU A 322 -10.60 8.03 15.27
C LEU A 322 -11.72 7.31 14.52
N LEU A 323 -12.69 8.05 13.96
CA LEU A 323 -13.83 7.46 13.26
C LEU A 323 -13.37 6.67 12.03
N ARG A 324 -12.38 7.19 11.28
CA ARG A 324 -11.77 6.50 10.14
C ARG A 324 -11.12 5.19 10.57
N LEU A 325 -10.25 5.20 11.59
CA LEU A 325 -9.56 3.99 12.05
C LEU A 325 -10.53 2.98 12.65
N HIS A 326 -11.52 3.41 13.41
CA HIS A 326 -12.55 2.52 13.95
C HIS A 326 -13.39 1.87 12.84
N SER A 327 -13.66 2.59 11.74
CA SER A 327 -14.37 2.01 10.59
C SER A 327 -13.55 0.89 9.90
N GLN A 328 -12.22 0.99 9.92
CA GLN A 328 -11.30 0.00 9.36
C GLN A 328 -11.04 -1.15 10.34
N TYR A 329 -10.94 -0.83 11.64
CA TYR A 329 -10.61 -1.76 12.72
C TYR A 329 -11.58 -1.60 13.92
N PRO A 330 -12.84 -2.07 13.79
CA PRO A 330 -13.83 -1.93 14.85
C PRO A 330 -13.39 -2.64 16.13
N GLY A 331 -13.39 -1.93 17.25
CA GLY A 331 -13.02 -2.50 18.55
C GLY A 331 -11.52 -2.77 18.74
N ASP A 332 -10.64 -2.18 17.93
CA ASP A 332 -9.19 -2.36 18.06
C ASP A 332 -8.55 -1.29 18.98
N ILE A 333 -7.64 -1.73 19.84
CA ILE A 333 -6.93 -0.87 20.80
C ILE A 333 -6.08 0.22 20.12
N GLY A 334 -5.64 -0.01 18.88
CA GLY A 334 -4.92 0.95 18.06
C GLY A 334 -5.70 2.22 17.75
N CYS A 335 -7.02 2.23 17.97
CA CYS A 335 -7.80 3.47 17.90
C CYS A 335 -7.46 4.45 19.03
N PHE A 336 -6.97 3.96 20.18
CA PHE A 336 -6.53 4.81 21.29
C PHE A 336 -5.06 5.23 21.19
N THR A 337 -4.23 4.47 20.49
CA THR A 337 -2.79 4.78 20.39
C THR A 337 -2.51 6.06 19.61
N ILE A 338 -3.46 6.56 18.79
CA ILE A 338 -3.33 7.85 18.08
C ILE A 338 -3.18 9.05 19.03
N TYR A 339 -3.62 8.91 20.29
CA TYR A 339 -3.48 9.93 21.32
C TYR A 339 -2.07 9.97 21.94
N PHE A 340 -1.27 8.92 21.73
CA PHE A 340 0.11 8.83 22.17
C PHE A 340 1.12 9.11 21.05
N LEU A 341 0.75 8.86 19.80
CA LEU A 341 1.65 8.97 18.65
C LEU A 341 1.42 10.27 17.87
N ASN A 342 2.48 10.79 17.24
CA ASN A 342 2.35 11.90 16.31
C ASN A 342 1.60 11.44 15.05
N LEU A 343 0.62 12.21 14.60
CA LEU A 343 0.11 12.13 13.24
C LEU A 343 1.02 12.98 12.34
N VAL A 344 1.78 12.33 11.47
CA VAL A 344 2.69 12.95 10.51
C VAL A 344 2.01 12.98 9.15
N ARG A 345 2.03 14.14 8.49
CA ARG A 345 1.59 14.33 7.12
C ARG A 345 2.78 14.73 6.29
N LEU A 346 3.02 14.00 5.21
CA LEU A 346 4.13 14.23 4.29
C LEU A 346 3.57 14.64 2.94
N GLU A 347 4.07 15.74 2.41
CA GLU A 347 3.89 16.12 1.02
C GLU A 347 4.78 15.27 0.09
N PRO A 348 4.46 15.12 -1.20
CA PRO A 348 5.30 14.37 -2.13
C PRO A 348 6.76 14.82 -2.10
N GLY A 349 7.68 13.86 -1.89
CA GLY A 349 9.11 14.11 -1.72
C GLY A 349 9.56 14.32 -0.27
N GLU A 350 8.66 14.56 0.67
CA GLU A 350 9.00 14.52 2.09
C GLU A 350 9.14 13.08 2.58
N ALA A 351 9.95 12.88 3.61
CA ALA A 351 10.29 11.56 4.11
C ALA A 351 10.15 11.49 5.63
N MET A 352 10.05 10.27 6.16
CA MET A 352 10.27 9.98 7.57
C MET A 352 11.11 8.71 7.71
N PHE A 353 12.01 8.72 8.68
CA PHE A 353 12.81 7.56 9.05
C PHE A 353 12.23 6.91 10.31
N LEU A 354 12.20 5.58 10.33
CA LEU A 354 11.64 4.76 11.38
C LEU A 354 12.77 3.99 12.04
N GLY A 355 13.21 4.52 13.19
CA GLY A 355 14.29 3.91 13.95
C GLY A 355 13.86 2.64 14.68
N ALA A 356 14.85 1.93 15.22
CA ALA A 356 14.58 0.86 16.16
C ALA A 356 13.80 1.38 17.38
N ASN A 357 12.90 0.55 17.90
CA ASN A 357 12.11 0.79 19.10
C ASN A 357 11.17 2.01 19.00
N GLU A 358 10.90 2.50 17.79
CA GLU A 358 9.99 3.62 17.55
C GLU A 358 8.64 3.10 17.03
N PRO A 359 7.52 3.42 17.71
CA PRO A 359 6.20 2.97 17.27
C PRO A 359 5.71 3.83 16.10
N HIS A 360 5.19 3.18 15.06
CA HIS A 360 4.73 3.86 13.85
C HIS A 360 3.67 3.03 13.11
N ALA A 361 2.98 3.68 12.17
CA ALA A 361 2.02 3.04 11.27
C ALA A 361 1.82 3.89 10.02
N TYR A 362 1.53 3.27 8.88
CA TYR A 362 1.12 4.01 7.69
C TYR A 362 -0.38 4.00 7.56
N LEU A 363 -0.99 5.16 7.37
CA LEU A 363 -2.45 5.30 7.44
C LEU A 363 -3.08 5.45 6.06
N HIS A 364 -2.47 6.24 5.17
CA HIS A 364 -3.00 6.55 3.85
C HIS A 364 -1.94 7.15 2.92
N GLY A 365 -2.04 6.90 1.62
CA GLY A 365 -1.21 7.49 0.58
C GLY A 365 -0.23 6.50 -0.06
N ASP A 366 0.43 6.94 -1.13
CA ASP A 366 1.45 6.18 -1.82
C ASP A 366 2.84 6.65 -1.38
N CYS A 367 3.77 5.72 -1.18
CA CYS A 367 5.16 6.03 -0.85
C CYS A 367 6.14 5.05 -1.49
N VAL A 368 7.38 5.50 -1.59
CA VAL A 368 8.54 4.63 -1.72
C VAL A 368 9.00 4.27 -0.31
N GLU A 369 9.26 2.99 -0.07
CA GLU A 369 9.81 2.50 1.20
C GLU A 369 11.16 1.80 0.95
N CYS A 370 12.15 2.06 1.79
CA CYS A 370 13.35 1.23 1.87
C CYS A 370 13.54 0.76 3.31
N MET A 371 13.91 -0.51 3.48
CA MET A 371 14.09 -1.11 4.79
C MET A 371 15.27 -2.09 4.77
N ALA A 372 15.91 -2.31 5.93
CA ALA A 372 16.83 -3.42 6.07
C ALA A 372 16.10 -4.76 5.87
N CYS A 373 16.81 -5.78 5.42
CA CYS A 373 16.25 -7.12 5.25
C CYS A 373 15.96 -7.79 6.62
N SER A 374 14.74 -7.63 7.11
CA SER A 374 14.21 -8.29 8.32
C SER A 374 12.68 -8.36 8.30
N ASP A 375 12.13 -9.36 8.96
CA ASP A 375 10.69 -9.58 9.14
C ASP A 375 10.24 -9.43 10.60
N ASN A 376 11.12 -9.00 11.49
CA ASN A 376 10.82 -8.74 12.90
C ASN A 376 9.84 -7.57 13.05
N THR A 377 8.68 -7.80 13.66
CA THR A 377 7.64 -6.78 13.82
C THR A 377 6.89 -7.01 15.13
N VAL A 378 6.99 -6.05 16.05
CA VAL A 378 6.21 -6.04 17.30
C VAL A 378 5.03 -5.10 17.10
N ARG A 379 3.81 -5.63 17.15
CA ARG A 379 2.59 -4.86 16.85
C ARG A 379 2.02 -4.22 18.10
N ALA A 380 1.28 -3.13 17.92
CA ALA A 380 0.63 -2.34 18.98
C ALA A 380 -0.85 -2.03 18.71
N GLY A 381 -1.43 -2.55 17.62
CA GLY A 381 -2.83 -2.34 17.26
C GLY A 381 -3.05 -2.21 15.76
N LEU A 382 -4.29 -1.92 15.38
CA LEU A 382 -4.79 -1.89 14.00
C LEU A 382 -4.46 -3.21 13.27
N THR A 383 -4.72 -4.32 13.94
CA THR A 383 -4.30 -5.63 13.43
C THR A 383 -5.09 -6.78 14.04
N PRO A 384 -5.46 -7.80 13.25
CA PRO A 384 -5.97 -9.06 13.79
C PRO A 384 -4.85 -10.01 14.24
N LYS A 385 -3.57 -9.67 14.00
CA LYS A 385 -2.42 -10.53 14.25
C LYS A 385 -2.00 -10.48 15.73
N PHE A 386 -1.10 -11.39 16.10
CA PHE A 386 -0.50 -11.44 17.44
C PHE A 386 0.18 -10.11 17.83
N ILE A 387 0.00 -9.73 19.10
CA ILE A 387 0.54 -8.54 19.77
C ILE A 387 1.31 -9.03 21.01
N ASP A 388 2.64 -8.92 20.97
CA ASP A 388 3.49 -9.16 22.14
C ASP A 388 3.53 -7.89 23.01
N VAL A 389 2.54 -7.75 23.90
CA VAL A 389 2.39 -6.57 24.77
C VAL A 389 3.59 -6.38 25.71
N LEU A 390 4.19 -7.47 26.20
CA LEU A 390 5.31 -7.39 27.14
C LEU A 390 6.55 -6.82 26.44
N THR A 391 6.94 -7.46 25.33
CA THR A 391 8.10 -7.01 24.55
C THR A 391 7.88 -5.60 24.01
N LEU A 392 6.67 -5.29 23.52
CA LEU A 392 6.31 -3.94 23.08
C LEU A 392 6.57 -2.90 24.18
N CYS A 393 5.97 -3.05 25.36
CA CYS A 393 6.07 -2.04 26.41
C CYS A 393 7.47 -1.94 27.04
N GLU A 394 8.32 -2.95 26.85
CA GLU A 394 9.71 -2.95 27.31
C GLU A 394 10.67 -2.33 26.30
N MET A 395 10.45 -2.57 25.01
CA MET A 395 11.41 -2.18 23.98
C MET A 395 11.31 -0.72 23.56
N LEU A 396 10.12 -0.10 23.59
CA LEU A 396 9.90 1.22 23.02
C LEU A 396 10.79 2.30 23.67
N ASN A 397 11.23 3.28 22.89
CA ASN A 397 12.19 4.30 23.34
C ASN A 397 11.59 5.36 24.30
N TYR A 398 10.26 5.52 24.34
CA TYR A 398 9.53 6.53 25.11
C TYR A 398 10.15 7.93 25.06
N THR A 399 10.64 8.33 23.88
CA THR A 399 11.28 9.64 23.65
C THR A 399 10.28 10.57 22.93
N PRO A 400 9.48 11.35 23.67
CA PRO A 400 8.48 12.23 23.08
C PRO A 400 9.13 13.39 22.32
N ALA A 401 8.63 13.66 21.11
CA ALA A 401 9.13 14.73 20.26
C ALA A 401 8.00 15.27 19.36
N PRO A 402 8.06 16.55 18.94
CA PRO A 402 7.05 17.12 18.05
C PRO A 402 7.03 16.40 16.69
N SER A 403 5.88 16.38 16.01
CA SER A 403 5.73 15.74 14.70
C SER A 403 6.71 16.27 13.64
N SER A 404 7.09 17.55 13.71
CA SER A 404 8.06 18.17 12.80
C SER A 404 9.46 17.54 12.87
N SER A 405 9.86 16.95 14.01
CA SER A 405 11.14 16.26 14.13
C SER A 405 11.13 14.87 13.48
N LYS A 406 9.96 14.39 13.04
CA LYS A 406 9.80 13.12 12.32
C LYS A 406 9.94 13.26 10.82
N ILE A 407 9.96 14.50 10.30
CA ILE A 407 10.25 14.77 8.90
C ILE A 407 11.76 14.65 8.70
N PHE A 408 12.17 13.66 7.90
CA PHE A 408 13.56 13.42 7.56
C PHE A 408 13.97 14.32 6.38
N PRO A 409 15.00 15.17 6.55
CA PRO A 409 15.39 16.12 5.51
C PRO A 409 16.13 15.43 4.36
N ALA A 410 15.87 15.90 3.14
CA ALA A 410 16.67 15.53 1.97
C ALA A 410 17.84 16.51 1.81
N ALA A 411 19.06 16.01 1.66
CA ALA A 411 20.23 16.83 1.35
C ALA A 411 20.45 16.88 -0.16
N GLN A 412 20.47 18.07 -0.76
CA GLN A 412 20.84 18.19 -2.18
C GLN A 412 22.31 17.85 -2.38
N SER A 413 22.61 17.02 -3.38
CA SER A 413 23.98 16.62 -3.71
C SER A 413 24.80 17.81 -4.20
N GLN A 414 26.04 17.89 -3.74
CA GLN A 414 27.01 18.90 -4.21
C GLN A 414 27.57 18.57 -5.60
N LEU A 415 27.50 17.30 -6.02
CA LEU A 415 28.04 16.84 -7.30
C LEU A 415 27.00 16.89 -8.42
N ASP A 416 25.71 16.82 -8.07
CA ASP A 416 24.63 16.86 -9.04
C ASP A 416 23.39 17.57 -8.44
N PRO A 417 23.02 18.77 -8.94
CA PRO A 417 21.88 19.52 -8.41
C PRO A 417 20.53 18.82 -8.62
N ASN A 418 20.45 17.81 -9.49
CA ASN A 418 19.23 17.04 -9.74
C ASN A 418 19.04 15.92 -8.71
N VAL A 419 20.00 15.67 -7.83
CA VAL A 419 19.99 14.56 -6.86
C VAL A 419 19.77 15.09 -5.45
N TYR A 420 18.77 14.53 -4.78
CA TYR A 420 18.48 14.73 -3.36
C TYR A 420 18.68 13.42 -2.62
N LEU A 421 19.54 13.42 -1.60
CA LEU A 421 19.93 12.26 -0.83
C LEU A 421 19.17 12.20 0.50
N TYR A 422 18.59 11.04 0.79
CA TYR A 422 18.07 10.66 2.08
C TYR A 422 19.00 9.59 2.66
N ASP A 423 19.80 9.97 3.64
CA ASP A 423 20.87 9.16 4.22
C ASP A 423 20.60 8.92 5.72
N PRO A 424 19.73 7.95 6.07
CA PRO A 424 19.43 7.66 7.47
C PRO A 424 20.67 7.14 8.20
N PRO A 425 20.73 7.25 9.54
CA PRO A 425 21.90 6.87 10.34
C PRO A 425 22.03 5.35 10.51
N VAL A 426 21.97 4.60 9.41
CA VAL A 426 22.09 3.14 9.34
C VAL A 426 22.96 2.75 8.14
N PRO A 427 23.78 1.69 8.26
CA PRO A 427 24.64 1.27 7.15
C PRO A 427 23.87 0.58 6.02
N ASP A 428 22.63 0.14 6.28
CA ASP A 428 21.89 -0.78 5.42
C ASP A 428 21.49 -0.15 4.08
N PHE A 429 21.10 1.13 4.05
CA PHE A 429 20.64 1.81 2.84
C PHE A 429 20.68 3.33 2.91
N ALA A 430 20.71 3.95 1.73
CA ALA A 430 20.36 5.34 1.45
C ALA A 430 19.48 5.38 0.19
N ILE A 431 18.72 6.48 0.02
CA ILE A 431 17.87 6.67 -1.16
C ILE A 431 18.22 8.00 -1.83
N MET A 432 18.39 7.97 -3.15
CA MET A 432 18.53 9.17 -3.97
C MET A 432 17.21 9.42 -4.72
N ARG A 433 16.60 10.59 -4.52
CA ARG A 433 15.54 11.11 -5.39
C ARG A 433 16.20 11.95 -6.47
N ILE A 434 15.95 11.61 -7.73
CA ILE A 434 16.60 12.23 -8.89
C ILE A 434 15.53 12.88 -9.75
N GLU A 435 15.62 14.20 -9.90
CA GLU A 435 14.65 15.04 -10.61
C GLU A 435 15.31 15.67 -11.82
N ILE A 436 15.09 15.08 -12.98
CA ILE A 436 15.72 15.52 -14.22
C ILE A 436 14.73 16.42 -14.97
N PRO A 437 14.99 17.74 -15.13
CA PRO A 437 14.09 18.62 -15.86
C PRO A 437 14.05 18.27 -17.35
N SER A 438 12.94 18.59 -18.01
CA SER A 438 12.71 18.30 -19.43
C SER A 438 13.68 19.01 -20.39
N SER A 439 14.39 20.03 -19.91
CA SER A 439 15.46 20.73 -20.62
C SER A 439 16.71 19.86 -20.81
N ILE A 440 16.95 18.88 -19.94
CA ILE A 440 18.07 17.94 -20.05
C ILE A 440 17.64 16.79 -20.98
N LYS A 441 18.38 16.59 -22.07
CA LYS A 441 18.13 15.50 -23.04
C LYS A 441 19.03 14.29 -22.83
N LEU A 442 20.21 14.49 -22.27
CA LEU A 442 21.15 13.45 -21.94
C LEU A 442 21.59 13.64 -20.50
N TYR A 443 21.42 12.61 -19.67
CA TYR A 443 21.75 12.65 -18.26
C TYR A 443 22.61 11.43 -17.91
N LEU A 444 23.73 11.64 -17.22
CA LEU A 444 24.59 10.56 -16.76
C LEU A 444 24.24 10.22 -15.32
N LEU A 445 23.65 9.04 -15.11
CA LEU A 445 23.47 8.47 -13.79
C LEU A 445 24.83 7.95 -13.29
N SER A 446 25.42 8.69 -12.36
CA SER A 446 26.76 8.42 -11.81
C SER A 446 26.87 7.03 -11.17
N ALA A 447 28.07 6.45 -11.24
CA ALA A 447 28.39 5.22 -10.54
C ALA A 447 28.33 5.39 -9.01
N VAL A 448 27.97 4.32 -8.31
CA VAL A 448 27.99 4.22 -6.84
C VAL A 448 28.82 2.99 -6.50
N ASP A 449 29.64 3.04 -5.45
CA ASP A 449 30.46 1.90 -4.99
C ASP A 449 29.62 0.83 -4.25
N SER A 450 28.38 0.62 -4.70
CA SER A 450 27.49 -0.43 -4.25
C SER A 450 26.46 -0.77 -5.33
N ALA A 451 25.92 -1.98 -5.24
CA ALA A 451 24.73 -2.33 -6.01
C ALA A 451 23.57 -1.39 -5.65
N SER A 452 22.72 -1.11 -6.64
CA SER A 452 21.58 -0.23 -6.46
C SER A 452 20.37 -0.65 -7.28
N ILE A 453 19.19 -0.24 -6.81
CA ILE A 453 17.91 -0.46 -7.50
C ILE A 453 17.35 0.90 -7.88
N LEU A 454 17.14 1.12 -9.18
CA LEU A 454 16.54 2.32 -9.75
C LEU A 454 15.06 2.06 -10.08
N LEU A 455 14.18 2.94 -9.61
CA LEU A 455 12.75 2.96 -9.93
C LEU A 455 12.43 4.23 -10.72
N VAL A 456 11.72 4.08 -11.83
CA VAL A 456 11.18 5.20 -12.61
C VAL A 456 9.75 5.50 -12.15
N VAL A 457 9.52 6.67 -11.55
CA VAL A 457 8.19 7.08 -11.08
C VAL A 457 7.48 7.95 -12.13
N GLN A 458 8.23 8.78 -12.85
CA GLN A 458 7.71 9.64 -13.91
C GLN A 458 8.67 9.72 -15.09
N GLY A 459 8.09 9.87 -16.29
CA GLY A 459 8.81 10.08 -17.54
C GLY A 459 9.25 8.80 -18.23
N ALA A 460 10.07 8.98 -19.26
CA ALA A 460 10.61 7.93 -20.10
C ALA A 460 11.98 8.34 -20.64
N ALA A 461 12.86 7.34 -20.79
CA ALA A 461 14.18 7.48 -21.35
C ALA A 461 14.63 6.16 -21.99
N VAL A 462 15.71 6.24 -22.75
CA VAL A 462 16.48 5.06 -23.18
C VAL A 462 17.82 5.11 -22.48
N GLY A 463 18.12 4.07 -21.70
CA GLY A 463 19.38 3.91 -20.98
C GLY A 463 20.42 3.17 -21.81
N THR A 464 21.68 3.58 -21.69
CA THR A 464 22.84 2.87 -22.24
C THR A 464 23.92 2.75 -21.17
N SER A 465 24.67 1.64 -21.18
CA SER A 465 25.78 1.40 -20.26
C SER A 465 26.87 0.62 -20.98
N THR A 466 28.13 0.79 -20.59
CA THR A 466 29.25 0.00 -21.13
C THR A 466 29.12 -1.49 -20.81
N ALA A 467 28.45 -1.83 -19.71
CA ALA A 467 28.10 -3.20 -19.35
C ALA A 467 26.88 -3.74 -20.14
N ALA A 468 26.06 -2.85 -20.70
CA ALA A 468 24.87 -3.21 -21.45
C ALA A 468 25.20 -3.49 -22.92
N ALA A 469 24.79 -4.66 -23.42
CA ALA A 469 24.93 -5.01 -24.82
C ALA A 469 23.95 -4.24 -25.74
N SER A 470 23.01 -3.49 -25.16
CA SER A 470 21.99 -2.75 -25.89
C SER A 470 21.32 -1.67 -25.04
N GLU A 471 20.51 -0.86 -25.72
CA GLU A 471 19.61 0.10 -25.12
C GLU A 471 18.57 -0.53 -24.17
N ILE A 472 18.29 0.18 -23.08
CA ILE A 472 17.38 -0.21 -22.01
C ILE A 472 16.20 0.77 -22.02
N PRO A 473 15.02 0.38 -22.52
CA PRO A 473 13.84 1.25 -22.48
C PRO A 473 13.36 1.41 -21.03
N LEU A 474 13.21 2.66 -20.59
CA LEU A 474 12.76 3.02 -19.26
C LEU A 474 11.51 3.88 -19.36
N CYS A 475 10.47 3.52 -18.63
CA CYS A 475 9.24 4.29 -18.48
C CYS A 475 8.74 4.19 -17.03
N ARG A 476 7.71 4.95 -16.67
CA ARG A 476 7.06 4.79 -15.36
C ARG A 476 6.80 3.32 -15.02
N GLY A 477 7.23 2.92 -13.82
CA GLY A 477 7.14 1.55 -13.32
C GLY A 477 8.32 0.65 -13.68
N SER A 478 9.25 1.09 -14.53
CA SER A 478 10.49 0.35 -14.79
C SER A 478 11.36 0.28 -13.54
N VAL A 479 11.93 -0.90 -13.30
CA VAL A 479 12.88 -1.17 -12.22
C VAL A 479 14.16 -1.75 -12.81
N LEU A 480 15.30 -1.20 -12.43
CA LEU A 480 16.62 -1.60 -12.91
C LEU A 480 17.54 -1.93 -11.73
N PHE A 481 18.24 -3.06 -11.82
CA PHE A 481 19.36 -3.37 -10.93
C PHE A 481 20.65 -2.92 -11.61
N ILE A 482 21.46 -2.17 -10.88
CA ILE A 482 22.72 -1.59 -11.34
C ILE A 482 23.82 -2.13 -10.43
N SER A 483 24.82 -2.79 -11.00
CA SER A 483 25.94 -3.30 -10.21
C SER A 483 26.78 -2.15 -9.68
N ALA A 484 27.56 -2.42 -8.63
CA ALA A 484 28.54 -1.48 -8.12
C ALA A 484 29.47 -0.97 -9.21
N ASN A 485 29.80 0.31 -9.14
CA ASN A 485 30.69 1.03 -10.03
C ASN A 485 30.24 1.14 -11.50
N GLU A 486 28.97 0.80 -11.80
CA GLU A 486 28.37 1.00 -13.12
C GLU A 486 27.66 2.36 -13.23
N SER A 487 27.84 3.02 -14.37
CA SER A 487 27.10 4.24 -14.75
C SER A 487 26.16 3.96 -15.91
N ILE A 488 25.12 4.80 -16.03
CA ILE A 488 24.10 4.68 -17.08
C ILE A 488 23.87 6.05 -17.71
N SER A 489 24.01 6.14 -19.03
CA SER A 489 23.62 7.31 -19.77
C SER A 489 22.14 7.20 -20.17
N LEU A 490 21.34 8.17 -19.77
CA LEU A 490 19.90 8.24 -20.03
C LEU A 490 19.64 9.29 -21.11
N GLN A 491 19.09 8.84 -22.24
CA GLN A 491 18.56 9.72 -23.27
C GLN A 491 17.06 9.93 -23.03
N LEU A 492 16.68 11.14 -22.60
CA LEU A 492 15.32 11.47 -22.17
C LEU A 492 14.43 11.71 -23.39
N SER A 493 13.24 11.12 -23.37
CA SER A 493 12.18 11.34 -24.36
C SER A 493 10.94 12.02 -23.78
N SER A 494 10.87 12.18 -22.46
CA SER A 494 9.72 12.75 -21.74
C SER A 494 9.62 14.28 -21.86
N PRO A 495 8.43 14.84 -22.15
CA PRO A 495 8.21 16.29 -22.16
C PRO A 495 8.16 16.90 -20.74
N ASP A 496 7.83 16.10 -19.72
CA ASP A 496 7.64 16.56 -18.33
C ASP A 496 8.86 16.26 -17.42
N GLY A 497 10.01 15.92 -18.03
CA GLY A 497 11.19 15.49 -17.29
C GLY A 497 11.05 14.06 -16.76
N MET A 498 11.89 13.71 -15.78
CA MET A 498 11.87 12.41 -15.11
C MET A 498 11.99 12.55 -13.59
N LEU A 499 11.27 11.67 -12.88
CA LEU A 499 11.44 11.44 -11.44
C LEU A 499 11.85 10.00 -11.23
N LEU A 500 13.02 9.81 -10.61
CA LEU A 500 13.59 8.51 -10.31
C LEU A 500 13.88 8.41 -8.82
N PHE A 501 13.81 7.19 -8.29
CA PHE A 501 14.37 6.87 -6.97
C PHE A 501 15.42 5.77 -7.12
N ARG A 502 16.58 5.93 -6.49
CA ARG A 502 17.65 4.95 -6.47
C ARG A 502 17.98 4.56 -5.04
N ALA A 503 17.68 3.32 -4.66
CA ALA A 503 18.11 2.77 -3.38
C ALA A 503 19.49 2.12 -3.53
N CYS A 504 20.40 2.42 -2.60
CA CYS A 504 21.78 1.90 -2.58
C CYS A 504 22.28 1.80 -1.13
N CYS A 505 23.49 1.28 -0.93
CA CYS A 505 24.16 1.23 0.38
C CYS A 505 25.46 2.05 0.32
N LEU A 506 25.63 3.05 1.20
CA LEU A 506 26.76 3.98 1.17
C LEU A 506 27.74 3.70 2.32
N LEU A 507 28.54 2.64 2.18
CA LEU A 507 29.60 2.25 3.14
C LEU A 507 30.97 2.85 2.81
#